data_AF-A0AAD9KBQ9-F1
#
_entry.id   AF-A0AAD9KBQ9-F1
#
_cell.length_a   1.000
_cell.length_b   1.000
_cell.length_c   1.000
_cell.angle_alpha   90.00
_cell.angle_beta   90.00
_cell.angle_gamma   90.00
#
_symmetry.space_group_name_H-M   'P 1'
#
loop_
_entity.id
_entity.type
_entity.pdbx_description
1 polymer ?
#
loop_
_entity_poly.entity_id
_entity_poly.type
_entity_poly.pdbx_seq_one_letter_code
_entity_poly.pdbx_strand_id
1 'polypeptide(L)'
;MENSTDSKRVVARWSEHFQKLLNVPGEVDHETLDIIPQRITKTRLDEIPTMARAEVPERWRSNWGRWNSCRNMKHGGDNLFNRLHQLITNAWEVGSIPQAWKDASNLTIYKKGDRTDCGNYRGISLLFMAGKIFARILLNRLSTYITPEVVPETE
;
A
#
# COMPACT_ATOMS: atom_id res chain seq x y z
N MET A 1 29.42 -21.21 -20.82
CA MET A 1 28.64 -21.58 -19.61
C MET A 1 28.78 -20.52 -18.49
N GLU A 2 28.94 -19.23 -18.81
CA GLU A 2 29.25 -18.17 -17.83
C GLU A 2 28.04 -17.41 -17.26
N ASN A 3 26.85 -17.52 -17.85
CA ASN A 3 25.70 -16.68 -17.47
C ASN A 3 25.04 -17.04 -16.11
N SER A 4 25.29 -18.23 -15.55
CA SER A 4 24.58 -18.68 -14.34
C SER A 4 25.15 -18.06 -13.06
N THR A 5 26.47 -17.86 -13.00
CA THR A 5 27.16 -17.33 -11.81
C THR A 5 26.91 -15.83 -11.67
N ASP A 6 26.87 -15.11 -12.79
CA ASP A 6 26.65 -13.66 -12.80
C ASP A 6 25.23 -13.28 -12.37
N SER A 7 24.21 -14.03 -12.84
CA SER A 7 22.82 -13.83 -12.42
C SER A 7 22.62 -13.99 -10.91
N LYS A 8 23.25 -14.99 -10.28
CA LYS A 8 23.19 -15.18 -8.82
C LYS A 8 23.85 -14.03 -8.07
N ARG A 9 24.96 -13.50 -8.57
CA ARG A 9 25.66 -12.34 -7.97
C ARG A 9 24.82 -11.08 -8.05
N VAL A 10 24.15 -10.85 -9.18
CA VAL A 10 23.22 -9.73 -9.34
C VAL A 10 22.07 -9.83 -8.35
N VAL A 11 21.41 -10.99 -8.24
CA VAL A 11 20.31 -11.20 -7.28
C VAL A 11 20.79 -10.99 -5.84
N ALA A 12 21.96 -11.52 -5.46
CA ALA A 12 22.52 -11.33 -4.13
C ALA A 12 22.78 -9.85 -3.82
N ARG A 13 23.35 -9.10 -4.78
CA ARG A 13 23.61 -7.66 -4.63
C ARG A 13 22.32 -6.85 -4.44
N TRP A 14 21.27 -7.17 -5.21
CA TRP A 14 19.95 -6.55 -5.06
C TRP A 14 19.30 -6.89 -3.72
N SER A 15 19.41 -8.15 -3.28
CA SER A 15 18.90 -8.58 -1.98
C SER A 15 19.55 -7.80 -0.84
N GLU A 16 20.89 -7.68 -0.86
CA GLU A 16 21.63 -6.90 0.13
C GLU A 16 21.22 -5.43 0.14
N HIS A 17 21.09 -4.81 -1.05
CA HIS A 17 20.68 -3.41 -1.18
C HIS A 17 19.30 -3.16 -0.57
N PHE A 18 18.29 -3.96 -0.92
CA PHE A 18 16.95 -3.80 -0.36
C PHE A 18 16.85 -4.19 1.10
N GLN A 19 17.65 -5.16 1.55
CA GLN A 19 17.70 -5.53 2.96
C GLN A 19 18.17 -4.35 3.81
N LYS A 20 19.23 -3.66 3.39
CA LYS A 20 19.73 -2.44 4.04
C LYS A 20 18.75 -1.27 3.94
N LEU A 21 18.12 -1.09 2.79
CA LEU A 21 17.23 0.04 2.53
C LEU A 21 15.90 -0.04 3.29
N LEU A 22 15.30 -1.23 3.37
CA LEU A 22 13.93 -1.41 3.86
C LEU A 22 13.85 -1.90 5.32
N ASN A 23 14.94 -2.45 5.88
CA ASN A 23 14.95 -3.02 7.24
C ASN A 23 15.88 -2.23 8.14
N VAL A 24 15.75 -0.90 8.14
CA VAL A 24 16.47 -0.04 9.08
C VAL A 24 15.84 -0.21 10.46
N PRO A 25 16.57 -0.71 11.46
CA PRO A 25 16.03 -0.83 12.81
C PRO A 25 15.73 0.56 13.36
N GLY A 26 14.50 0.76 13.84
CA GLY A 26 14.14 1.95 14.61
C GLY A 26 14.36 1.68 16.09
N GLU A 27 15.04 2.57 16.78
CA GLU A 27 15.01 2.62 18.25
C GLU A 27 13.73 3.35 18.67
N VAL A 28 12.86 2.68 19.40
CA VAL A 28 11.66 3.27 19.98
C VAL A 28 11.94 3.45 21.47
N ASP A 29 12.03 4.69 21.90
CA ASP A 29 12.02 5.00 23.32
C ASP A 29 10.61 4.76 23.89
N HIS A 30 10.51 3.83 24.83
CA HIS A 30 9.24 3.49 25.46
C HIS A 30 8.75 4.59 26.42
N GLU A 31 9.65 5.38 27.00
CA GLU A 31 9.26 6.52 27.86
C GLU A 31 8.50 7.57 27.04
N THR A 32 8.92 7.80 25.79
CA THR A 32 8.20 8.68 24.86
C THR A 32 6.77 8.19 24.57
N LEU A 33 6.51 6.87 24.54
CA LEU A 33 5.17 6.33 24.26
C LEU A 33 4.16 6.69 25.36
N ASP A 34 4.59 6.70 26.62
CA ASP A 34 3.75 7.02 27.77
C ASP A 34 3.34 8.50 27.78
N ILE A 35 4.09 9.36 27.10
CA ILE A 35 3.83 10.81 26.99
C ILE A 35 2.84 11.11 25.85
N ILE A 36 2.59 10.17 24.92
CA ILE A 36 1.67 10.40 23.80
C ILE A 36 0.23 10.51 24.31
N PRO A 37 -0.46 11.65 24.10
CA PRO A 37 -1.82 11.83 24.59
C PRO A 37 -2.77 10.85 23.89
N GLN A 38 -3.43 10.02 24.70
CA GLN A 38 -4.43 9.09 24.21
C GLN A 38 -5.66 9.85 23.71
N ARG A 39 -6.10 9.52 22.49
CA ARG A 39 -7.27 10.14 21.87
C ARG A 39 -8.51 9.29 22.12
N ILE A 40 -9.68 9.95 22.07
CA ILE A 40 -10.97 9.26 22.17
C ILE A 40 -11.09 8.24 21.04
N THR A 41 -11.35 6.98 21.40
CA THR A 41 -11.63 5.90 20.45
C THR A 41 -12.79 6.30 19.54
N LYS A 42 -12.55 6.28 18.24
CA LYS A 42 -13.55 6.59 17.22
C LYS A 42 -14.18 5.29 16.73
N THR A 43 -15.22 4.82 17.42
CA THR A 43 -15.97 3.58 17.09
C THR A 43 -16.50 3.55 15.66
N ARG A 44 -16.75 4.73 15.07
CA ARG A 44 -17.14 4.87 13.66
C ARG A 44 -16.09 4.33 12.67
N LEU A 45 -14.81 4.28 13.05
CA LEU A 45 -13.77 3.69 12.21
C LEU A 45 -13.96 2.19 12.01
N ASP A 46 -14.59 1.50 12.96
CA ASP A 46 -14.81 0.05 12.96
C ASP A 46 -16.06 -0.36 12.15
N GLU A 47 -16.91 0.60 11.79
CA GLU A 47 -18.11 0.35 10.98
C GLU A 47 -17.76 -0.35 9.67
N ILE A 48 -18.53 -1.35 9.27
CA ILE A 48 -18.26 -2.11 8.04
C ILE A 48 -18.25 -1.16 6.83
N PRO A 49 -17.22 -1.24 5.96
CA PRO A 49 -17.19 -0.49 4.71
C PRO A 49 -18.43 -0.76 3.86
N THR A 50 -19.22 0.29 3.65
CA THR A 50 -20.45 0.21 2.87
C THR A 50 -20.14 0.54 1.41
N MET A 51 -20.86 -0.08 0.47
CA MET A 51 -20.84 0.31 -0.95
C MET A 51 -21.39 1.71 -1.24
N ALA A 52 -21.72 2.47 -0.20
CA ALA A 52 -22.25 3.81 -0.33
C ALA A 52 -21.22 4.70 -1.05
N ARG A 53 -21.73 5.49 -2.00
CA ARG A 53 -21.03 6.45 -2.87
C ARG A 53 -20.07 7.42 -2.13
N ALA A 54 -20.17 7.50 -0.80
CA ALA A 54 -19.32 8.30 0.07
C ALA A 54 -17.97 7.62 0.40
N GLU A 55 -17.91 6.30 0.51
CA GLU A 55 -16.67 5.57 0.84
C GLU A 55 -15.93 5.08 -0.41
N VAL A 56 -16.69 4.81 -1.48
CA VAL A 56 -16.20 4.63 -2.84
C VAL A 56 -16.69 5.85 -3.65
N PRO A 57 -15.99 7.01 -3.60
CA PRO A 57 -16.37 8.19 -4.33
C PRO A 57 -16.73 7.85 -5.78
N GLU A 58 -17.72 8.51 -6.37
CA GLU A 58 -18.04 8.35 -7.80
C GLU A 58 -16.82 8.59 -8.71
N ARG A 59 -15.90 9.41 -8.20
CA ARG A 59 -14.55 9.62 -8.72
C ARG A 59 -13.74 8.33 -8.86
N TRP A 60 -14.05 7.24 -8.16
CA TRP A 60 -13.49 5.91 -8.37
C TRP A 60 -13.86 5.44 -9.79
N ARG A 61 -15.13 5.23 -10.13
CA ARG A 61 -15.48 4.79 -11.51
C ARG A 61 -14.84 5.65 -12.62
N SER A 62 -14.77 6.96 -12.42
CA SER A 62 -14.21 7.90 -13.41
C SER A 62 -12.67 8.04 -13.38
N ASN A 63 -11.99 7.85 -12.24
CA ASN A 63 -10.52 7.91 -12.13
C ASN A 63 -9.84 6.54 -12.15
N TRP A 64 -10.55 5.41 -12.24
CA TRP A 64 -9.90 4.11 -12.43
C TRP A 64 -9.02 4.06 -13.70
N GLY A 65 -9.28 4.91 -14.70
CA GLY A 65 -8.39 5.13 -15.84
C GLY A 65 -7.08 5.85 -15.51
N ARG A 66 -7.00 6.54 -14.36
CA ARG A 66 -5.81 7.24 -13.84
C ARG A 66 -4.92 6.34 -12.97
N TRP A 67 -5.45 5.18 -12.55
CA TRP A 67 -4.68 4.13 -11.88
C TRP A 67 -4.12 3.21 -12.95
N ASN A 68 -2.83 3.37 -13.27
CA ASN A 68 -2.17 2.58 -14.33
C ASN A 68 -2.35 1.06 -14.14
N SER A 69 -2.54 0.58 -12.90
CA SER A 69 -2.76 -0.85 -12.57
C SER A 69 -4.21 -1.34 -12.72
N CYS A 70 -5.20 -0.44 -12.84
CA CYS A 70 -6.62 -0.78 -12.75
C CYS A 70 -7.40 -0.53 -14.06
N ARG A 71 -6.68 -0.22 -15.14
CA ARG A 71 -7.25 0.09 -16.47
C ARG A 71 -8.21 -0.99 -16.99
N ASN A 72 -8.02 -2.25 -16.60
CA ASN A 72 -8.85 -3.39 -17.02
C ASN A 72 -10.17 -3.51 -16.25
N MET A 73 -10.26 -2.92 -15.05
CA MET A 73 -11.47 -2.99 -14.23
C MET A 73 -12.63 -2.13 -14.71
N LYS A 74 -12.37 -1.18 -15.61
CA LYS A 74 -13.42 -0.44 -16.31
C LYS A 74 -14.40 -1.35 -17.06
N HIS A 75 -13.99 -2.58 -17.36
CA HIS A 75 -14.80 -3.59 -18.05
C HIS A 75 -15.48 -4.60 -17.13
N GLY A 76 -15.15 -4.60 -15.82
CA GLY A 76 -15.64 -5.62 -14.88
C GLY A 76 -17.11 -5.48 -14.51
N GLY A 77 -17.71 -4.30 -14.74
CA GLY A 77 -19.10 -4.00 -14.41
C GLY A 77 -19.44 -4.20 -12.92
N ASP A 78 -20.72 -4.10 -12.59
CA ASP A 78 -21.20 -4.17 -11.21
C ASP A 78 -20.89 -5.51 -10.52
N ASN A 79 -20.83 -6.61 -11.28
CA ASN A 79 -20.50 -7.93 -10.74
C ASN A 79 -19.10 -7.99 -10.11
N LEU A 80 -18.10 -7.36 -10.74
CA LEU A 80 -16.76 -7.30 -10.18
C LEU A 80 -16.72 -6.43 -8.93
N PHE A 81 -17.44 -5.31 -8.94
CA PHE A 81 -17.54 -4.43 -7.78
C PHE A 81 -18.20 -5.12 -6.59
N ASN A 82 -19.28 -5.85 -6.82
CA ASN A 82 -19.97 -6.62 -5.78
C ASN A 82 -19.05 -7.69 -5.17
N ARG A 83 -18.29 -8.41 -6.00
CA ARG A 83 -17.33 -9.42 -5.50
C ARG A 83 -16.19 -8.79 -4.70
N LEU A 84 -15.65 -7.66 -5.15
CA LEU A 84 -14.60 -6.94 -4.43
C LEU A 84 -15.10 -6.39 -3.10
N HIS A 85 -16.33 -5.90 -3.07
CA HIS A 85 -16.97 -5.45 -1.83
C HIS A 85 -17.11 -6.58 -0.83
N GLN A 86 -17.72 -7.70 -1.24
CA GLN A 86 -17.84 -8.89 -0.40
C GLN A 86 -16.49 -9.33 0.16
N LEU A 87 -15.46 -9.37 -0.69
CA LEU A 87 -14.10 -9.74 -0.31
C LEU A 87 -13.52 -8.79 0.76
N ILE A 88 -13.73 -7.48 0.63
CA ILE A 88 -13.26 -6.46 1.58
C ILE A 88 -14.05 -6.53 2.88
N THR A 89 -15.38 -6.64 2.82
CA THR A 89 -16.25 -6.75 3.98
C THR A 89 -15.93 -8.01 4.78
N ASN A 90 -15.74 -9.15 4.12
CA ASN A 90 -15.33 -10.38 4.80
C ASN A 90 -13.98 -10.21 5.51
N ALA A 91 -13.00 -9.59 4.86
CA ALA A 91 -11.70 -9.33 5.48
C ALA A 91 -11.81 -8.38 6.69
N TRP A 92 -12.74 -7.42 6.62
CA TRP A 92 -13.05 -6.49 7.70
C TRP A 92 -13.68 -7.20 8.91
N GLU A 93 -14.72 -7.99 8.68
CA GLU A 93 -15.45 -8.72 9.73
C GLU A 93 -14.59 -9.77 10.41
N VAL A 94 -13.75 -10.47 9.64
CA VAL A 94 -12.79 -11.45 10.19
C VAL A 94 -11.63 -10.75 10.93
N GLY A 95 -11.39 -9.46 10.67
CA GLY A 95 -10.25 -8.72 11.22
C GLY A 95 -8.91 -9.18 10.66
N SER A 96 -8.90 -9.85 9.50
CA SER A 96 -7.67 -10.32 8.86
C SER A 96 -7.74 -10.21 7.34
N ILE A 97 -6.62 -9.80 6.74
CA ILE A 97 -6.48 -9.71 5.28
C ILE A 97 -5.63 -10.88 4.75
N PRO A 98 -5.92 -11.37 3.52
CA PRO A 98 -5.09 -12.39 2.88
C PRO A 98 -3.62 -11.97 2.77
N GLN A 99 -2.70 -12.93 2.85
CA GLN A 99 -1.26 -12.66 2.72
C GLN A 99 -0.91 -11.99 1.39
N ALA A 100 -1.58 -12.37 0.29
CA ALA A 100 -1.43 -11.75 -1.01
C ALA A 100 -1.75 -10.24 -1.04
N TRP A 101 -2.50 -9.70 -0.06
CA TRP A 101 -2.78 -8.27 0.05
C TRP A 101 -1.75 -7.54 0.89
N LYS A 102 -0.99 -8.26 1.72
CA LYS A 102 0.13 -7.75 2.51
C LYS A 102 1.41 -7.75 1.68
N ASP A 103 1.59 -8.77 0.85
CA ASP A 103 2.76 -8.93 0.02
C ASP A 103 2.75 -7.95 -1.16
N ALA A 104 3.90 -7.34 -1.42
CA ALA A 104 4.12 -6.48 -2.58
C ALA A 104 5.32 -6.97 -3.39
N SER A 105 5.16 -7.00 -4.72
CA SER A 105 6.26 -7.34 -5.61
C SER A 105 7.16 -6.12 -5.81
N ASN A 106 8.42 -6.22 -5.37
CA ASN A 106 9.40 -5.15 -5.55
C ASN A 106 9.99 -5.21 -6.96
N LEU A 107 9.82 -4.12 -7.70
CA LEU A 107 10.41 -3.91 -9.01
C LEU A 107 11.36 -2.72 -8.97
N THR A 108 12.41 -2.76 -9.79
CA THR A 108 13.37 -1.66 -9.92
C THR A 108 13.18 -0.98 -11.27
N ILE A 109 13.07 0.35 -11.25
CA ILE A 109 13.07 1.18 -12.46
C ILE A 109 14.39 1.93 -12.54
N TYR A 110 15.14 1.69 -13.61
CA TYR A 110 16.37 2.41 -13.87
C TYR A 110 16.12 3.91 -14.05
N LYS A 111 16.95 4.73 -13.41
CA LYS A 111 16.98 6.20 -13.59
C LYS A 111 18.12 6.58 -14.55
N LYS A 112 19.11 7.33 -14.07
CA LYS A 112 20.28 7.81 -14.82
C LYS A 112 21.54 7.44 -14.04
N GLY A 113 22.68 7.29 -14.72
CA GLY A 113 23.97 6.97 -14.11
C GLY A 113 24.54 5.64 -14.60
N ASP A 114 25.31 4.99 -13.75
CA ASP A 114 25.83 3.64 -14.02
C ASP A 114 24.74 2.59 -13.76
N ARG A 115 24.57 1.64 -14.69
CA ARG A 115 23.63 0.52 -14.58
C ARG A 115 24.10 -0.56 -13.61
N THR A 116 25.38 -0.57 -13.24
CA THR A 116 25.90 -1.52 -12.25
C THR A 116 25.63 -1.09 -10.81
N ASP A 117 25.31 0.19 -10.60
CA ASP A 117 25.00 0.75 -9.28
C ASP A 117 23.50 0.66 -8.97
N CYS A 118 23.16 -0.09 -7.92
CA CYS A 118 21.80 -0.23 -7.41
C CYS A 118 21.17 1.12 -7.02
N GLY A 119 21.95 2.10 -6.58
CA GLY A 119 21.46 3.44 -6.21
C GLY A 119 20.84 4.23 -7.37
N ASN A 120 21.20 3.86 -8.61
CA ASN A 120 20.64 4.48 -9.82
C ASN A 120 19.29 3.88 -10.24
N TYR A 121 18.68 3.04 -9.40
CA TYR A 121 17.36 2.49 -9.61
C TYR A 121 16.39 2.96 -8.53
N ARG A 122 15.12 3.08 -8.90
CA ARG A 122 14.02 3.34 -7.99
C ARG A 122 13.31 2.03 -7.70
N GLY A 123 13.30 1.61 -6.44
CA GLY A 123 12.39 0.55 -5.97
C GLY A 123 10.93 1.02 -6.04
N ILE A 124 10.06 0.17 -6.57
CA ILE A 124 8.61 0.35 -6.56
C ILE A 124 7.98 -0.96 -6.11
N SER A 125 7.09 -0.88 -5.14
CA SER A 125 6.34 -2.04 -4.64
C SER A 125 4.96 -2.10 -5.30
N LEU A 126 4.68 -3.21 -5.98
CA LEU A 126 3.38 -3.47 -6.59
C LEU A 126 2.52 -4.31 -5.66
N LEU A 127 1.53 -3.68 -5.05
CA LEU A 127 0.54 -4.34 -4.22
C LEU A 127 -0.61 -4.96 -5.07
N PHE A 128 -1.18 -6.06 -4.56
CA PHE A 128 -2.39 -6.67 -5.13
C PHE A 128 -3.55 -5.67 -5.19
N MET A 129 -4.40 -5.80 -6.20
CA MET A 129 -5.46 -4.83 -6.47
C MET A 129 -6.43 -4.65 -5.29
N ALA A 130 -6.92 -5.75 -4.70
CA ALA A 130 -7.81 -5.66 -3.55
C ALA A 130 -7.11 -5.04 -2.33
N GLY A 131 -5.82 -5.33 -2.11
CA GLY A 131 -5.01 -4.71 -1.06
C GLY A 131 -4.88 -3.19 -1.26
N LYS A 132 -4.69 -2.72 -2.51
CA LYS A 132 -4.66 -1.28 -2.82
C LYS A 132 -5.99 -0.58 -2.54
N ILE A 133 -7.11 -1.24 -2.89
CA ILE A 133 -8.45 -0.73 -2.62
C ILE A 133 -8.67 -0.64 -1.11
N PHE A 134 -8.36 -1.71 -0.38
CA PHE A 134 -8.48 -1.79 1.07
C PHE A 134 -7.66 -0.70 1.77
N ALA A 135 -6.38 -0.56 1.42
CA ALA A 135 -5.52 0.49 1.95
C ALA A 135 -6.04 1.90 1.66
N ARG A 136 -6.68 2.12 0.50
CA ARG A 136 -7.31 3.41 0.17
C ARG A 136 -8.56 3.68 0.99
N ILE A 137 -9.39 2.67 1.25
CA ILE A 137 -10.57 2.79 2.14
C ILE A 137 -10.11 3.21 3.53
N LEU A 138 -9.11 2.52 4.08
CA LEU A 138 -8.49 2.87 5.36
C LEU A 138 -7.96 4.30 5.36
N LEU A 139 -7.19 4.68 4.34
CA LEU A 139 -6.65 6.03 4.22
C LEU A 139 -7.75 7.08 4.22
N ASN A 140 -8.81 6.93 3.42
CA ASN A 140 -9.89 7.92 3.36
C ASN A 140 -10.61 8.08 4.71
N ARG A 141 -10.84 6.96 5.42
CA ARG A 141 -11.45 6.97 6.75
C ARG A 141 -10.55 7.65 7.76
N LEU A 142 -9.27 7.28 7.80
CA LEU A 142 -8.28 7.87 8.71
C LEU A 142 -8.06 9.36 8.43
N SER A 143 -7.88 9.76 7.17
CA SER A 143 -7.68 11.16 6.78
C SER A 143 -8.82 12.07 7.24
N THR A 144 -10.07 11.57 7.27
CA THR A 144 -11.21 12.36 7.77
C THR A 144 -11.01 12.84 9.22
N TYR A 145 -10.26 12.08 10.03
CA TYR A 145 -10.02 12.39 11.44
C TYR A 145 -8.61 12.92 11.71
N ILE A 146 -7.62 12.48 10.94
CA ILE A 146 -6.22 12.83 11.15
C ILE A 146 -5.87 14.16 10.46
N THR A 147 -6.33 14.40 9.23
CA THR A 147 -5.94 15.58 8.45
C THR A 147 -6.33 16.93 9.08
N PRO A 148 -7.47 17.08 9.77
CA PRO A 148 -7.79 18.33 10.47
C PRO A 148 -6.88 18.62 11.67
N GLU A 149 -6.22 17.61 12.22
CA GLU A 149 -5.47 17.69 13.48
C GLU A 149 -3.94 17.60 13.27
N VAL A 150 -3.50 16.99 12.18
CA VAL A 150 -2.09 16.88 11.79
C VAL A 150 -1.82 17.92 10.70
N VAL A 151 -1.15 19.01 11.08
CA VAL A 151 -0.61 19.97 10.12
C VAL A 151 0.35 19.21 9.19
N PRO A 152 0.22 19.32 7.86
CA PRO A 152 1.19 18.68 6.97
C PRO A 152 2.58 19.19 7.33
N GLU A 153 3.54 18.28 7.52
CA GLU A 153 4.95 18.63 7.46
C GLU A 153 5.15 19.31 6.11
N THR A 154 5.37 20.62 6.19
CA THR A 154 5.37 21.64 5.13
C THR A 154 5.76 21.14 3.72
N GLU A 155 4.99 21.61 2.74
CA GLU A 155 5.30 21.57 1.30
C GLU A 155 6.71 22.05 0.95
#